data_AF-A0A951IEU4-F1
#
_entry.id   AF-A0A951IEU4-F1
#
_cell.length_a   1.000
_cell.length_b   1.000
_cell.length_c   1.000
_cell.angle_alpha   90.00
_cell.angle_beta   90.00
_cell.angle_gamma   90.00
#
_symmetry.space_group_name_H-M   'P 1'
#
loop_
_entity.id
_entity.type
_entity.pdbx_description
1 polymer ?
#
loop_
_entity_poly.entity_id
_entity_poly.type
_entity_poly.pdbx_seq_one_letter_code
_entity_poly.pdbx_strand_id
1 'polypeptide(L)'
;MRKLLLLFLFIASARDMQAQQKIVFEELRYASPINYLHTDTLRQRFLGRVNSLLLKYRNLPLADTTRLPMIDLSAAAETKPSPRPDPSDTSSLHLYMTIGEFYPRSFFSATNDPADSLLRKTAKTVFRIVVRLLKYDNTAVQNDILDVVVSHTKGAGIGNESPVVLLMPGTFVELMRASLNILLDPSHDITRIGMQVPPAFMTDNYISPLVEGKPRTFTVATEEFSQYLYAGEKQMLRMGKPVYEEIMLRGKKAQRYNDTLVTGIVNSPNFRHSDYVFLRQDCRDVLHDKNYLVKLVVQVDPANPDHLGEYMFTNFLPGSFHLLLSDRDTLATFAILRKVAGREQKQYPGRIYNGMDSASLVEIAALKTVWDVNYDYLVDGEILGKKFRVFCGGAGNRLKQIYLNGKLVCIAQGKFTPEVFVVFDATLSPVLFNQLLIVAFNRFLE
;
A
#
# COMPACT_ATOMS: atom_id res chain seq x y z
N MET A 1 29.30 -68.68 20.88
CA MET A 1 28.49 -67.71 21.68
C MET A 1 28.60 -66.27 21.19
N ARG A 2 29.79 -65.66 21.01
CA ARG A 2 29.94 -64.27 20.51
C ARG A 2 29.22 -63.96 19.18
N LYS A 3 29.24 -64.88 18.21
CA LYS A 3 28.54 -64.70 16.92
C LYS A 3 27.01 -64.73 17.04
N LEU A 4 26.47 -65.48 18.02
CA LEU A 4 25.03 -65.55 18.28
C LEU A 4 24.53 -64.30 19.02
N LEU A 5 25.36 -63.76 19.92
CA LEU A 5 25.07 -62.52 20.65
C LEU A 5 25.03 -61.30 19.70
N LEU A 6 25.94 -61.25 18.73
CA LEU A 6 25.95 -60.23 17.67
C LEU A 6 24.73 -60.32 16.75
N LEU A 7 24.27 -61.52 16.42
CA LEU A 7 23.05 -61.72 15.62
C LEU A 7 21.80 -61.26 16.39
N PHE A 8 21.72 -61.56 17.70
CA PHE A 8 20.63 -61.09 18.55
C PHE A 8 20.65 -59.58 18.77
N LEU A 9 21.83 -58.96 18.90
CA LEU A 9 21.98 -57.51 18.95
C LEU A 9 21.60 -56.84 17.62
N PHE A 10 21.89 -57.47 16.48
CA PHE A 10 21.49 -56.99 15.15
C PHE A 10 19.97 -57.12 14.93
N ILE A 11 19.35 -58.21 15.41
CA ILE A 11 17.90 -58.41 15.32
C ILE A 11 17.15 -57.50 16.33
N ALA A 12 17.72 -57.24 17.50
CA ALA A 12 17.17 -56.28 18.47
C ALA A 12 17.27 -54.84 17.95
N SER A 13 18.41 -54.44 17.37
CA SER A 13 18.56 -53.13 16.72
C SER A 13 17.78 -52.99 15.41
N ALA A 14 17.52 -54.08 14.68
CA ALA A 14 16.62 -54.08 13.53
C ALA A 14 15.14 -54.05 13.92
N ARG A 15 14.78 -54.48 15.14
CA ARG A 15 13.42 -54.31 15.70
C ARG A 15 13.19 -52.91 16.28
N ASP A 16 14.24 -52.24 16.72
CA ASP A 16 14.22 -50.83 17.13
C ASP A 16 14.33 -49.85 15.94
N MET A 17 14.46 -50.34 14.70
CA MET A 17 14.00 -49.58 13.53
C MET A 17 12.47 -49.58 13.53
N GLN A 18 11.86 -48.91 14.51
CA GLN A 18 10.54 -48.32 14.31
C GLN A 18 10.64 -47.56 12.99
N ALA A 19 9.81 -47.93 12.01
CA ALA A 19 9.64 -47.14 10.80
C ALA A 19 9.45 -45.69 11.26
N GLN A 20 10.44 -44.83 10.98
CA GLN A 20 10.44 -43.47 11.49
C GLN A 20 9.13 -42.83 11.06
N GLN A 21 8.26 -42.52 12.02
CA GLN A 21 6.96 -41.94 11.75
C GLN A 21 7.15 -40.70 10.85
N LYS A 22 6.35 -40.60 9.80
CA LYS A 22 6.45 -39.52 8.81
C LYS A 22 5.16 -38.71 8.79
N ILE A 23 5.25 -37.54 8.17
CA ILE A 23 4.10 -36.69 7.91
C ILE A 23 3.83 -36.69 6.41
N VAL A 24 2.67 -37.16 6.01
CA VAL A 24 2.18 -37.07 4.63
C VAL A 24 1.53 -35.71 4.44
N PHE A 25 2.02 -34.91 3.49
CA PHE A 25 1.36 -33.66 3.12
C PHE A 25 0.26 -34.00 2.11
N GLU A 26 -0.98 -34.04 2.59
CA GLU A 26 -2.12 -34.51 1.80
C GLU A 26 -2.60 -33.45 0.80
N GLU A 27 -2.80 -32.22 1.29
CA GLU A 27 -3.41 -31.17 0.48
C GLU A 27 -3.12 -29.78 1.01
N LEU A 28 -2.71 -28.88 0.12
CA LEU A 28 -2.76 -27.44 0.31
C LEU A 28 -3.94 -26.85 -0.49
N ARG A 29 -4.93 -26.34 0.23
CA ARG A 29 -6.04 -25.58 -0.34
C ARG A 29 -5.70 -24.10 -0.35
N TYR A 30 -5.93 -23.46 -1.49
CA TYR A 30 -5.55 -22.08 -1.68
C TYR A 30 -6.71 -21.28 -2.26
N ALA A 31 -7.11 -20.20 -1.59
CA ALA A 31 -8.18 -19.31 -2.03
C ALA A 31 -7.67 -17.86 -1.97
N SER A 32 -7.13 -17.35 -3.07
CA SER A 32 -6.68 -15.96 -3.17
C SER A 32 -6.67 -15.51 -4.63
N PRO A 33 -6.84 -14.20 -4.89
CA PRO A 33 -6.79 -13.65 -6.24
C PRO A 33 -5.43 -13.84 -6.94
N ILE A 34 -4.37 -14.18 -6.21
CA ILE A 34 -3.00 -14.28 -6.74
C ILE A 34 -2.44 -15.66 -6.41
N ASN A 35 -1.91 -16.39 -7.39
CA ASN A 35 -1.20 -17.64 -7.13
C ASN A 35 0.27 -17.38 -6.72
N TYR A 36 0.53 -17.21 -5.42
CA TYR A 36 1.89 -16.99 -4.91
C TYR A 36 2.83 -18.20 -5.07
N LEU A 37 2.30 -19.40 -5.32
CA LEU A 37 3.07 -20.65 -5.49
C LEU A 37 2.98 -21.17 -6.94
N HIS A 38 2.97 -20.27 -7.92
CA HIS A 38 2.80 -20.58 -9.33
C HIS A 38 4.01 -21.30 -9.97
N THR A 39 5.22 -21.14 -9.43
CA THR A 39 6.43 -21.85 -9.91
C THR A 39 6.82 -23.02 -9.03
N ASP A 40 7.41 -24.05 -9.63
CA ASP A 40 7.92 -25.20 -8.88
C ASP A 40 9.02 -24.81 -7.90
N THR A 41 9.88 -23.85 -8.25
CA THR A 41 10.90 -23.31 -7.33
C THR A 41 10.30 -22.77 -6.05
N LEU A 42 9.19 -22.02 -6.13
CA LEU A 42 8.50 -21.50 -4.94
C LEU A 42 7.85 -22.62 -4.13
N ARG A 43 7.26 -23.62 -4.79
CA ARG A 43 6.69 -24.82 -4.14
C ARG A 43 7.74 -25.63 -3.38
N GLN A 44 8.91 -25.87 -3.99
CA GLN A 44 10.02 -26.57 -3.36
C GLN A 44 10.55 -25.81 -2.14
N ARG A 45 10.71 -24.48 -2.25
CA ARG A 45 11.12 -23.64 -1.13
C ARG A 45 10.12 -23.71 0.03
N PHE A 46 8.82 -23.66 -0.29
CA PHE A 46 7.75 -23.82 0.69
C PHE A 46 7.81 -25.18 1.40
N LEU A 47 7.87 -26.29 0.64
CA LEU A 47 7.97 -27.64 1.21
C LEU A 47 9.22 -27.82 2.08
N GLY A 48 10.38 -27.31 1.63
CA GLY A 48 11.62 -27.35 2.41
C GLY A 48 11.48 -26.64 3.77
N ARG A 49 10.76 -25.51 3.81
CA ARG A 49 10.46 -24.79 5.05
C ARG A 49 9.50 -25.57 5.96
N VAL A 50 8.42 -26.12 5.39
CA VAL A 50 7.48 -26.97 6.15
C VAL A 50 8.23 -28.14 6.78
N ASN A 51 9.05 -28.87 6.00
CA ASN A 51 9.84 -30.00 6.49
C ASN A 51 10.77 -29.60 7.64
N SER A 52 11.47 -28.48 7.51
CA SER A 52 12.37 -27.97 8.56
C SER A 52 11.62 -27.65 9.86
N LEU A 53 10.43 -27.06 9.76
CA LEU A 53 9.61 -26.72 10.93
C LEU A 53 8.99 -27.96 11.59
N LEU A 54 8.56 -28.95 10.80
CA LEU A 54 8.07 -30.22 11.32
C LEU A 54 9.17 -31.00 12.04
N LEU A 55 10.38 -31.05 11.47
CA LEU A 55 11.54 -31.62 12.15
C LEU A 55 11.85 -30.89 13.47
N LYS A 56 11.76 -29.56 13.48
CA LYS A 56 11.99 -28.75 14.69
C LYS A 56 10.95 -29.01 15.79
N TYR A 57 9.66 -28.99 15.46
CA TYR A 57 8.58 -28.97 16.45
C TYR A 57 7.92 -30.33 16.72
N ARG A 58 8.12 -31.31 15.83
CA ARG A 58 7.55 -32.65 15.95
C ARG A 58 8.59 -33.75 15.86
N ASN A 59 9.82 -33.45 15.44
CA ASN A 59 10.87 -34.43 15.16
C ASN A 59 10.46 -35.48 14.10
N LEU A 60 9.56 -35.10 13.18
CA LEU A 60 9.06 -35.96 12.10
C LEU A 60 9.31 -35.29 10.74
N PRO A 61 9.89 -35.98 9.76
CA PRO A 61 10.06 -35.46 8.41
C PRO A 61 8.77 -35.57 7.58
N LEU A 62 8.69 -34.77 6.52
CA LEU A 62 7.74 -35.00 5.44
C LEU A 62 8.07 -36.30 4.69
N ALA A 63 7.05 -37.05 4.30
CA ALA A 63 7.19 -38.27 3.50
C ALA A 63 7.66 -37.99 2.06
N ASP A 64 7.22 -36.87 1.49
CA ASP A 64 7.62 -36.37 0.17
C ASP A 64 7.87 -34.86 0.26
N THR A 65 9.03 -34.42 -0.21
CA THR A 65 9.41 -32.99 -0.31
C THR A 65 9.47 -32.49 -1.74
N THR A 66 9.14 -33.34 -2.73
CA THR A 66 9.27 -33.06 -4.15
C THR A 66 7.97 -32.61 -4.80
N ARG A 67 6.81 -32.97 -4.25
CA ARG A 67 5.51 -32.59 -4.80
C ARG A 67 4.63 -31.93 -3.75
N LEU A 68 4.10 -30.75 -4.09
CA LEU A 68 3.11 -30.06 -3.27
C LEU A 68 1.72 -30.28 -3.88
N PRO A 69 0.86 -31.15 -3.31
CA PRO A 69 -0.51 -31.30 -3.77
C PRO A 69 -1.30 -30.03 -3.47
N MET A 70 -1.68 -29.28 -4.51
CA MET A 70 -2.39 -28.01 -4.38
C MET A 70 -3.75 -28.06 -5.08
N ILE A 71 -4.76 -27.47 -4.43
CA ILE A 71 -6.07 -27.19 -5.01
C ILE A 71 -6.34 -25.69 -4.93
N ASP A 72 -6.62 -25.08 -6.07
CA ASP A 72 -7.06 -23.69 -6.18
C ASP A 72 -8.58 -23.61 -6.04
N LEU A 73 -9.04 -23.09 -4.91
CA LEU A 73 -10.45 -22.89 -4.61
C LEU A 73 -11.03 -21.63 -5.25
N SER A 74 -10.19 -20.75 -5.81
CA SER A 74 -10.67 -19.56 -6.56
C SER A 74 -11.15 -19.90 -7.97
N ALA A 75 -10.61 -20.98 -8.55
CA ALA A 75 -10.96 -21.47 -9.89
C ALA A 75 -11.93 -22.67 -9.87
N ALA A 76 -12.12 -23.31 -8.72
CA ALA A 76 -12.97 -24.50 -8.61
C ALA A 76 -14.44 -24.13 -8.39
N ALA A 77 -15.31 -24.56 -9.31
CA ALA A 77 -16.77 -24.43 -9.19
C ALA A 77 -17.39 -25.33 -8.10
N GLU A 78 -16.61 -26.19 -7.44
CA GLU A 78 -17.12 -27.19 -6.51
C GLU A 78 -16.22 -27.36 -5.29
N THR A 79 -16.85 -27.39 -4.12
CA THR A 79 -16.25 -27.75 -2.82
C THR A 79 -15.83 -29.21 -2.83
N LYS A 80 -14.70 -29.53 -3.47
CA LYS A 80 -14.15 -30.88 -3.39
C LYS A 80 -13.85 -31.20 -1.92
N PRO A 81 -14.42 -32.25 -1.33
CA PRO A 81 -14.10 -32.63 0.05
C PRO A 81 -12.62 -33.00 0.15
N SER A 82 -11.99 -32.70 1.30
CA SER A 82 -10.60 -33.10 1.52
C SER A 82 -10.48 -34.61 1.37
N PRO A 83 -9.39 -35.12 0.77
CA PRO A 83 -9.11 -36.54 0.84
C PRO A 83 -9.08 -36.95 2.31
N ARG A 84 -9.56 -38.15 2.60
CA ARG A 84 -9.42 -38.72 3.94
C ARG A 84 -8.06 -39.44 3.99
N PRO A 85 -7.39 -39.44 5.15
CA PRO A 85 -6.23 -40.30 5.36
C PRO A 85 -6.51 -41.73 4.92
N ASP A 86 -5.53 -42.40 4.32
CA ASP A 86 -5.63 -43.83 4.02
C ASP A 86 -5.78 -44.59 5.35
N PRO A 87 -6.90 -45.29 5.58
CA PRO A 87 -7.11 -46.01 6.84
C PRO A 87 -6.12 -47.16 7.06
N SER A 88 -5.38 -47.57 6.02
CA SER A 88 -4.32 -48.58 6.12
C SER A 88 -2.96 -48.01 6.57
N ASP A 89 -2.74 -46.70 6.48
CA ASP A 89 -1.51 -46.05 6.97
C ASP A 89 -1.63 -45.68 8.45
N THR A 90 -1.59 -46.69 9.32
CA THR A 90 -1.69 -46.47 10.77
C THR A 90 -0.45 -45.82 11.39
N SER A 91 0.59 -45.56 10.59
CA SER A 91 1.93 -45.20 11.06
C SER A 91 2.30 -43.74 10.81
N SER A 92 1.57 -43.04 9.93
CA SER A 92 1.85 -41.64 9.57
C SER A 92 0.88 -40.66 10.23
N LEU A 93 1.29 -39.38 10.23
CA LEU A 93 0.37 -38.26 10.43
C LEU A 93 0.08 -37.60 9.08
N HIS A 94 -1.08 -36.99 8.95
CA HIS A 94 -1.57 -36.42 7.72
C HIS A 94 -1.77 -34.92 7.89
N LEU A 95 -0.99 -34.12 7.15
CA LEU A 95 -1.00 -32.67 7.19
C LEU A 95 -1.89 -32.10 6.07
N TYR A 96 -2.85 -31.29 6.49
CA TYR A 96 -3.71 -30.49 5.61
C TYR A 96 -3.49 -29.02 5.92
N MET A 97 -3.43 -28.20 4.88
CA MET A 97 -3.30 -26.76 5.02
C MET A 97 -4.33 -26.03 4.16
N THR A 98 -4.91 -24.96 4.69
CA THR A 98 -5.75 -24.04 3.93
C THR A 98 -5.23 -22.64 4.09
N ILE A 99 -5.04 -21.93 2.98
CA ILE A 99 -4.69 -20.52 2.94
C ILE A 99 -5.82 -19.78 2.23
N GLY A 100 -6.52 -18.92 2.95
CA GLY A 100 -7.54 -18.03 2.40
C GLY A 100 -7.13 -16.57 2.53
N GLU A 101 -7.26 -15.80 1.45
CA GLU A 101 -7.07 -14.36 1.46
C GLU A 101 -8.44 -13.66 1.46
N PHE A 102 -8.63 -12.72 2.38
CA PHE A 102 -9.90 -12.05 2.60
C PHE A 102 -9.74 -10.53 2.52
N TYR A 103 -10.72 -9.89 1.86
CA TYR A 103 -10.87 -8.45 1.96
C TYR A 103 -11.16 -8.04 3.42
N PRO A 104 -10.43 -7.07 3.99
CA PRO A 104 -10.53 -6.73 5.41
C PRO A 104 -11.95 -6.43 5.88
N ARG A 105 -12.71 -5.66 5.08
CA ARG A 105 -14.09 -5.30 5.42
C ARG A 105 -14.98 -6.54 5.61
N SER A 106 -14.93 -7.49 4.68
CA SER A 106 -15.71 -8.71 4.74
C SER A 106 -15.26 -9.60 5.90
N PHE A 107 -13.96 -9.72 6.10
CA PHE A 107 -13.37 -10.51 7.18
C PHE A 107 -13.83 -10.02 8.56
N PHE A 108 -13.57 -8.75 8.89
CA PHE A 108 -13.89 -8.19 10.21
C PHE A 108 -15.40 -8.12 10.48
N SER A 109 -16.22 -7.98 9.43
CA SER A 109 -17.68 -8.02 9.58
C SER A 109 -18.18 -9.43 9.91
N ALA A 110 -17.57 -10.47 9.31
CA ALA A 110 -17.98 -11.85 9.54
C ALA A 110 -17.51 -12.40 10.90
N THR A 111 -16.39 -11.91 11.43
CA THR A 111 -15.84 -12.38 12.70
C THR A 111 -16.42 -11.69 13.94
N ASN A 112 -17.32 -10.71 13.78
CA ASN A 112 -17.84 -9.86 14.86
C ASN A 112 -16.74 -9.34 15.79
N ASP A 113 -15.57 -9.06 15.20
CA ASP A 113 -14.36 -8.82 15.95
C ASP A 113 -14.32 -7.37 16.44
N PRO A 114 -14.25 -7.13 17.76
CA PRO A 114 -14.12 -5.79 18.33
C PRO A 114 -12.71 -5.21 18.13
N ALA A 115 -11.81 -5.90 17.41
CA ALA A 115 -10.42 -5.52 17.17
C ALA A 115 -10.21 -4.01 16.96
N ASP A 116 -9.13 -3.54 17.57
CA ASP A 116 -8.59 -2.18 17.55
C ASP A 116 -8.89 -1.47 16.23
N SER A 117 -9.64 -0.36 16.33
CA SER A 117 -10.07 0.45 15.19
C SER A 117 -8.93 0.78 14.23
N LEU A 118 -7.69 0.89 14.74
CA LEU A 118 -6.51 1.20 13.95
C LEU A 118 -6.08 0.04 13.05
N LEU A 119 -6.09 -1.19 13.55
CA LEU A 119 -5.69 -2.38 12.78
C LEU A 119 -6.70 -2.63 11.65
N ARG A 120 -7.99 -2.50 11.93
CA ARG A 120 -9.04 -2.56 10.90
C ARG A 120 -8.90 -1.44 9.86
N LYS A 121 -8.55 -0.23 10.28
CA LYS A 121 -8.40 0.94 9.40
C LYS A 121 -7.19 0.84 8.48
N THR A 122 -6.13 0.17 8.93
CA THR A 122 -4.85 0.06 8.19
C THR A 122 -4.70 -1.25 7.42
N ALA A 123 -5.51 -2.27 7.72
CA ALA A 123 -5.52 -3.54 7.02
C ALA A 123 -5.81 -3.37 5.52
N LYS A 124 -5.01 -4.04 4.70
CA LYS A 124 -5.13 -4.10 3.24
C LYS A 124 -5.61 -5.46 2.77
N THR A 125 -5.15 -6.53 3.41
CA THR A 125 -5.64 -7.90 3.21
C THR A 125 -5.47 -8.72 4.49
N VAL A 126 -6.23 -9.80 4.63
CA VAL A 126 -6.10 -10.74 5.76
C VAL A 126 -5.90 -12.14 5.20
N PHE A 127 -4.78 -12.77 5.54
CA PHE A 127 -4.57 -14.20 5.26
C PHE A 127 -5.02 -15.01 6.47
N ARG A 128 -5.96 -15.94 6.28
CA ARG A 128 -6.27 -16.98 7.24
C ARG A 128 -5.57 -18.25 6.84
N ILE A 129 -4.71 -18.74 7.72
CA ILE A 129 -3.96 -19.98 7.52
C ILE A 129 -4.46 -20.99 8.54
N VAL A 130 -4.93 -22.13 8.05
CA VAL A 130 -5.42 -23.24 8.86
C VAL A 130 -4.48 -24.42 8.66
N VAL A 131 -4.01 -25.00 9.76
CA VAL A 131 -3.19 -26.21 9.76
C VAL A 131 -3.92 -27.29 10.53
N ARG A 132 -4.12 -28.44 9.89
CA ARG A 132 -4.72 -29.62 10.51
C ARG A 132 -3.76 -30.79 10.39
N LEU A 133 -3.43 -31.38 11.54
CA LEU A 133 -2.63 -32.60 11.62
C LEU A 133 -3.53 -33.71 12.15
N LEU A 134 -3.75 -34.73 11.32
CA LEU A 134 -4.68 -35.81 11.61
C LEU A 134 -3.95 -37.15 11.70
N LYS A 135 -4.52 -38.09 12.44
CA LYS A 135 -4.16 -39.51 12.34
C LYS A 135 -5.00 -40.21 11.25
N TYR A 136 -4.66 -41.45 10.94
CA TYR A 136 -5.36 -42.31 9.97
C TYR A 136 -6.87 -42.47 10.26
N ASP A 137 -7.27 -42.43 11.52
CA ASP A 137 -8.67 -42.51 11.98
C ASP A 137 -9.41 -41.16 11.93
N ASN A 138 -8.80 -40.14 11.30
CA ASN A 138 -9.30 -38.78 11.19
C ASN A 138 -9.42 -38.04 12.54
N THR A 139 -8.76 -38.54 13.61
CA THR A 139 -8.63 -37.80 14.87
C THR A 139 -7.63 -36.66 14.72
N ALA A 140 -8.02 -35.46 15.18
CA ALA A 140 -7.16 -34.29 15.13
C ALA A 140 -6.11 -34.34 16.24
N VAL A 141 -4.84 -34.36 15.84
CA VAL A 141 -3.70 -34.06 16.73
C VAL A 141 -3.56 -32.56 16.91
N GLN A 142 -3.89 -31.81 15.86
CA GLN A 142 -3.78 -30.36 15.82
C GLN A 142 -4.79 -29.77 14.84
N ASN A 143 -5.37 -28.62 15.19
CA ASN A 143 -6.27 -27.86 14.34
C ASN A 143 -6.19 -26.38 14.69
N ASP A 144 -5.18 -25.71 14.17
CA ASP A 144 -4.88 -24.32 14.53
C ASP A 144 -5.17 -23.37 13.38
N ILE A 145 -5.55 -22.16 13.76
CA ILE A 145 -5.91 -21.07 12.84
C ILE A 145 -5.09 -19.85 13.23
N LEU A 146 -4.45 -19.24 12.24
CA LEU A 146 -3.74 -17.97 12.38
C LEU A 146 -4.26 -16.98 11.34
N ASP A 147 -4.67 -15.81 11.83
CA ASP A 147 -5.01 -14.66 11.00
C ASP A 147 -3.80 -13.72 10.89
N VAL A 148 -3.32 -13.49 9.67
CA VAL A 148 -2.23 -12.55 9.37
C VAL A 148 -2.83 -11.31 8.73
N VAL A 149 -2.81 -10.20 9.47
CA VAL A 149 -3.34 -8.93 9.00
C VAL A 149 -2.22 -8.14 8.34
N VAL A 150 -2.34 -7.96 7.03
CA VAL A 150 -1.34 -7.26 6.23
C VAL A 150 -1.73 -5.80 6.07
N SER A 151 -0.81 -4.91 6.37
CA SER A 151 -0.94 -3.46 6.17
C SER A 151 0.23 -2.94 5.33
N HIS A 152 0.06 -1.76 4.73
CA HIS A 152 1.16 -1.13 3.99
C HIS A 152 2.07 -0.32 4.94
N THR A 153 3.38 -0.46 4.78
CA THR A 153 4.36 0.49 5.32
C THR A 153 4.80 1.48 4.25
N LYS A 154 5.52 2.53 4.67
CA LYS A 154 6.20 3.42 3.74
C LYS A 154 7.27 2.63 3.00
N GLY A 155 7.25 2.73 1.67
CA GLY A 155 8.18 2.03 0.79
C GLY A 155 9.06 3.01 0.01
N ALA A 156 10.05 2.45 -0.68
CA ALA A 156 10.91 3.17 -1.62
C ALA A 156 10.32 3.26 -3.04
N GLY A 157 9.19 2.59 -3.28
CA GLY A 157 8.52 2.59 -4.57
C GLY A 157 7.75 3.88 -4.84
N ILE A 158 7.71 4.28 -6.11
CA ILE A 158 6.93 5.42 -6.61
C ILE A 158 6.07 4.91 -7.76
N GLY A 159 4.79 5.27 -7.76
CA GLY A 159 3.88 4.92 -8.85
C GLY A 159 2.43 4.90 -8.42
N ASN A 160 1.58 4.33 -9.27
CA ASN A 160 0.18 4.10 -8.96
C ASN A 160 0.04 2.79 -8.19
N GLU A 161 -0.43 2.85 -6.94
CA GLU A 161 -0.62 1.66 -6.11
C GLU A 161 -1.52 0.64 -6.82
N SER A 162 -1.15 -0.63 -6.74
CA SER A 162 -1.90 -1.73 -7.35
C SER A 162 -3.33 -1.82 -6.78
N PRO A 163 -4.35 -2.11 -7.61
CA PRO A 163 -5.71 -2.34 -7.14
C PRO A 163 -5.84 -3.65 -6.33
N VAL A 164 -4.87 -4.54 -6.44
CA VAL A 164 -4.78 -5.79 -5.67
C VAL A 164 -3.58 -5.74 -4.75
N VAL A 165 -3.76 -6.17 -3.50
CA VAL A 165 -2.65 -6.34 -2.58
C VAL A 165 -1.81 -7.53 -3.05
N LEU A 166 -0.58 -7.24 -3.49
CA LEU A 166 0.37 -8.26 -3.91
C LEU A 166 1.50 -8.34 -2.88
N LEU A 167 1.68 -9.52 -2.30
CA LEU A 167 2.93 -9.85 -1.63
C LEU A 167 3.95 -10.30 -2.68
N MET A 168 5.09 -9.61 -2.75
CA MET A 168 6.19 -10.06 -3.61
C MET A 168 6.57 -11.50 -3.21
N PRO A 169 6.96 -12.38 -4.16
CA PRO A 169 7.14 -13.80 -3.87
C PRO A 169 8.03 -14.11 -2.66
N GLY A 170 9.11 -13.36 -2.48
CA GLY A 170 9.98 -13.48 -1.29
C GLY A 170 9.25 -13.13 0.01
N THR A 171 8.47 -12.06 0.02
CA THR A 171 7.66 -11.61 1.17
C THR A 171 6.58 -12.64 1.52
N PHE A 172 5.93 -13.24 0.53
CA PHE A 172 4.94 -14.30 0.78
C PHE A 172 5.58 -15.53 1.43
N VAL A 173 6.74 -15.98 0.95
CA VAL A 173 7.45 -17.12 1.55
C VAL A 173 7.82 -16.84 3.01
N GLU A 174 8.25 -15.61 3.32
CA GLU A 174 8.55 -15.20 4.69
C GLU A 174 7.30 -15.11 5.58
N LEU A 175 6.17 -14.62 5.04
CA LEU A 175 4.87 -14.68 5.72
C LEU A 175 4.52 -16.13 6.09
N MET A 176 4.62 -17.05 5.12
CA MET A 176 4.33 -18.46 5.35
C MET A 176 5.29 -19.07 6.38
N ARG A 177 6.59 -18.73 6.32
CA ARG A 177 7.58 -19.20 7.30
C ARG A 177 7.22 -18.75 8.71
N ALA A 178 6.93 -17.46 8.91
CA ALA A 178 6.56 -16.92 10.21
C ALA A 178 5.26 -17.56 10.74
N SER A 179 4.27 -17.68 9.86
CA SER A 179 2.96 -18.26 10.19
C SER A 179 3.06 -19.73 10.60
N LEU A 180 3.80 -20.53 9.85
CA LEU A 180 3.98 -21.96 10.15
C LEU A 180 4.86 -22.19 11.38
N ASN A 181 5.80 -21.29 11.67
CA ASN A 181 6.58 -21.38 12.90
C ASN A 181 5.71 -21.17 14.14
N ILE A 182 4.62 -20.40 14.05
CA ILE A 182 3.62 -20.27 15.10
C ILE A 182 2.71 -21.50 15.08
N LEU A 183 2.05 -21.77 13.95
CA LEU A 183 1.05 -22.82 13.85
C LEU A 183 1.59 -24.21 14.20
N LEU A 184 2.83 -24.55 13.86
CA LEU A 184 3.37 -25.88 14.16
C LEU A 184 3.94 -26.00 15.59
N ASP A 185 4.04 -24.91 16.34
CA ASP A 185 4.46 -24.93 17.73
C ASP A 185 3.29 -25.37 18.63
N PRO A 186 3.35 -26.52 19.32
CA PRO A 186 2.22 -27.01 20.09
C PRO A 186 1.94 -26.17 21.35
N SER A 187 2.82 -25.23 21.70
CA SER A 187 2.71 -24.36 22.87
C SER A 187 2.17 -22.96 22.56
N HIS A 188 1.85 -22.66 21.30
CA HIS A 188 1.41 -21.33 20.91
C HIS A 188 0.00 -20.99 21.43
N ASP A 189 -0.24 -19.73 21.75
CA ASP A 189 -1.56 -19.13 22.03
C ASP A 189 -1.92 -18.01 21.04
N ILE A 190 -1.02 -17.73 20.09
CA ILE A 190 -1.18 -16.67 19.10
C ILE A 190 -2.18 -17.08 18.03
N THR A 191 -3.29 -16.35 17.94
CA THR A 191 -4.32 -16.53 16.91
C THR A 191 -4.27 -15.46 15.82
N ARG A 192 -3.50 -14.38 16.04
CA ARG A 192 -3.35 -13.28 15.09
C ARG A 192 -2.00 -12.60 15.16
N ILE A 193 -1.48 -12.22 13.99
CA ILE A 193 -0.30 -11.37 13.86
C ILE A 193 -0.52 -10.25 12.85
N GLY A 194 0.22 -9.15 13.00
CA GLY A 194 0.28 -8.06 12.03
C GLY A 194 1.56 -8.14 11.19
N MET A 195 1.45 -7.86 9.90
CA MET A 195 2.59 -7.72 9.00
C MET A 195 2.49 -6.40 8.25
N GLN A 196 3.61 -5.70 8.17
CA GLN A 196 3.72 -4.50 7.34
C GLN A 196 4.56 -4.80 6.11
N VAL A 197 4.04 -4.44 4.93
CA VAL A 197 4.72 -4.67 3.65
C VAL A 197 4.72 -3.40 2.81
N PRO A 198 5.78 -3.12 2.03
CA PRO A 198 5.71 -2.03 1.08
C PRO A 198 4.57 -2.24 0.07
N PRO A 199 3.89 -1.18 -0.39
CA PRO A 199 2.90 -1.31 -1.45
C PRO A 199 3.54 -1.80 -2.74
N ALA A 200 2.76 -2.54 -3.52
CA ALA A 200 3.08 -2.85 -4.90
C ALA A 200 2.43 -1.83 -5.84
N PHE A 201 3.03 -1.60 -7.00
CA PHE A 201 2.61 -0.57 -7.95
C PHE A 201 2.30 -1.18 -9.30
N MET A 202 1.33 -0.61 -10.01
CA MET A 202 1.11 -0.93 -11.43
C MET A 202 2.24 -0.31 -12.25
N THR A 203 2.63 -1.00 -13.32
CA THR A 203 3.47 -0.38 -14.35
C THR A 203 2.66 0.62 -15.16
N ASP A 204 3.35 1.59 -15.74
CA ASP A 204 2.77 2.62 -16.59
C ASP A 204 3.77 3.09 -17.66
N ASN A 205 3.33 3.97 -18.57
CA ASN A 205 4.19 4.54 -19.61
C ASN A 205 4.73 5.94 -19.29
N TYR A 206 4.58 6.45 -18.05
CA TYR A 206 4.84 7.86 -17.76
C TYR A 206 5.54 8.16 -16.42
N ILE A 207 5.40 7.32 -15.40
CA ILE A 207 6.13 7.39 -14.13
C ILE A 207 7.21 6.33 -14.08
N SER A 208 6.86 5.06 -14.24
CA SER A 208 7.79 3.93 -14.06
C SER A 208 9.08 4.12 -14.88
N PRO A 209 9.02 4.47 -16.19
CA PRO A 209 10.22 4.67 -17.00
C PRO A 209 11.09 5.86 -16.57
N LEU A 210 10.50 6.85 -15.87
CA LEU A 210 11.21 8.06 -15.45
C LEU A 210 11.94 7.87 -14.10
N VAL A 211 11.42 7.02 -13.21
CA VAL A 211 11.95 6.83 -11.85
C VAL A 211 12.80 5.57 -11.68
N GLU A 212 12.75 4.64 -12.65
CA GLU A 212 13.54 3.42 -12.63
C GLU A 212 15.04 3.72 -12.60
N GLY A 213 15.76 3.04 -11.69
CA GLY A 213 17.21 3.21 -11.50
C GLY A 213 17.66 4.60 -11.02
N LYS A 214 16.75 5.53 -10.75
CA LYS A 214 17.09 6.88 -10.27
C LYS A 214 17.35 6.91 -8.75
N PRO A 215 18.30 7.74 -8.28
CA PRO A 215 18.48 8.01 -6.86
C PRO A 215 17.19 8.53 -6.22
N ARG A 216 16.88 8.03 -5.03
CA ARG A 216 15.69 8.37 -4.27
C ARG A 216 16.08 9.13 -3.01
N THR A 217 15.32 10.19 -2.72
CA THR A 217 15.38 10.87 -1.44
C THR A 217 14.20 10.43 -0.60
N PHE A 218 14.50 10.01 0.63
CA PHE A 218 13.50 9.64 1.62
C PHE A 218 13.25 10.79 2.58
N THR A 219 11.98 10.97 2.95
CA THR A 219 11.59 11.93 3.95
C THR A 219 11.36 11.23 5.29
N VAL A 220 12.03 11.73 6.32
CA VAL A 220 11.73 11.39 7.71
C VAL A 220 10.67 12.37 8.21
N ALA A 221 9.45 11.89 8.38
CA ALA A 221 8.32 12.70 8.83
C ALA A 221 7.91 12.34 10.27
N THR A 222 7.74 13.36 11.10
CA THR A 222 7.03 13.31 12.39
C THR A 222 5.67 13.99 12.24
N GLU A 223 4.89 14.08 13.32
CA GLU A 223 3.63 14.83 13.29
C GLU A 223 3.81 16.31 12.95
N GLU A 224 4.98 16.88 13.28
CA GLU A 224 5.24 18.32 13.16
C GLU A 224 6.12 18.69 11.96
N PHE A 225 7.05 17.84 11.55
CA PHE A 225 8.04 18.19 10.54
C PHE A 225 8.33 17.07 9.57
N SER A 226 8.79 17.45 8.38
CA SER A 226 9.30 16.58 7.32
C SER A 226 10.73 16.97 7.02
N GLN A 227 11.66 16.03 7.17
CA GLN A 227 13.09 16.22 6.95
C GLN A 227 13.57 15.37 5.79
N TYR A 228 14.37 15.95 4.90
CA TYR A 228 14.96 15.24 3.76
C TYR A 228 16.29 15.89 3.36
N LEU A 229 17.06 15.20 2.52
CA LEU A 229 18.27 15.74 1.91
C LEU A 229 17.97 16.25 0.50
N TYR A 230 18.41 17.46 0.19
CA TYR A 230 18.28 18.04 -1.14
C TYR A 230 19.59 18.74 -1.50
N ALA A 231 20.16 18.40 -2.66
CA ALA A 231 21.48 18.88 -3.10
C ALA A 231 22.60 18.73 -2.04
N GLY A 232 22.53 17.66 -1.22
CA GLY A 232 23.49 17.41 -0.14
C GLY A 232 23.19 18.15 1.18
N GLU A 233 22.22 19.06 1.19
CA GLU A 233 21.84 19.83 2.37
C GLU A 233 20.59 19.27 3.03
N LYS A 234 20.57 19.28 4.36
CA LYS A 234 19.36 18.96 5.12
C LYS A 234 18.31 20.04 4.90
N GLN A 235 17.09 19.62 4.65
CA GLN A 235 15.91 20.47 4.53
C GLN A 235 14.90 20.09 5.62
N MET A 236 14.08 21.04 6.04
CA MET A 236 13.03 20.79 7.03
C MET A 236 11.80 21.66 6.78
N LEU A 237 10.68 21.01 6.47
CA LEU A 237 9.38 21.64 6.29
C LEU A 237 8.44 21.30 7.43
N ARG A 238 7.68 22.30 7.88
CA ARG A 238 6.53 22.12 8.77
C ARG A 238 5.27 22.51 8.03
N MET A 239 4.33 21.58 7.93
CA MET A 239 3.01 21.79 7.34
C MET A 239 2.00 21.99 8.49
N GLY A 240 1.54 23.22 8.70
CA GLY A 240 0.61 23.57 9.77
C GLY A 240 -0.77 22.96 9.59
N LYS A 241 -1.63 23.21 10.57
CA LYS A 241 -3.02 22.75 10.53
C LYS A 241 -3.82 23.57 9.50
N PRO A 242 -4.70 22.92 8.73
CA PRO A 242 -5.60 23.63 7.83
C PRO A 242 -6.68 24.36 8.64
N VAL A 243 -7.00 25.59 8.24
CA VAL A 243 -8.08 26.40 8.82
C VAL A 243 -8.96 27.01 7.72
N TYR A 244 -10.19 27.36 8.07
CA TYR A 244 -11.17 27.95 7.17
C TYR A 244 -11.50 29.37 7.63
N GLU A 245 -11.57 30.32 6.69
CA GLU A 245 -11.92 31.72 6.94
C GLU A 245 -12.99 32.15 5.94
N GLU A 246 -14.13 32.64 6.42
CA GLU A 246 -15.23 33.09 5.56
C GLU A 246 -14.87 34.36 4.77
N ILE A 247 -15.28 34.41 3.49
CA ILE A 247 -15.17 35.57 2.62
C ILE A 247 -16.48 36.34 2.64
N MET A 248 -16.53 37.39 3.46
CA MET A 248 -17.74 38.19 3.65
C MET A 248 -17.80 39.33 2.63
N LEU A 249 -18.51 39.12 1.52
CA LEU A 249 -18.72 40.17 0.49
C LEU A 249 -19.94 41.06 0.73
N ARG A 250 -20.84 40.67 1.64
CA ARG A 250 -22.15 41.32 1.87
C ARG A 250 -22.46 41.46 3.36
N GLY A 251 -23.40 42.35 3.67
CA GLY A 251 -23.88 42.55 5.04
C GLY A 251 -23.01 43.46 5.89
N LYS A 252 -23.34 43.57 7.18
CA LYS A 252 -22.71 44.53 8.12
C LYS A 252 -21.23 44.24 8.42
N LYS A 253 -20.77 43.00 8.16
CA LYS A 253 -19.39 42.55 8.38
C LYS A 253 -18.59 42.41 7.08
N ALA A 254 -19.08 42.98 5.98
CA ALA A 254 -18.41 42.89 4.68
C ALA A 254 -16.98 43.41 4.77
N GLN A 255 -16.03 42.62 4.25
CA GLN A 255 -14.62 42.98 4.19
C GLN A 255 -14.27 43.46 2.78
N ARG A 256 -13.18 44.24 2.67
CA ARG A 256 -12.64 44.66 1.36
C ARG A 256 -11.65 43.61 0.85
N TYR A 257 -11.87 43.16 -0.38
CA TYR A 257 -10.96 42.27 -1.12
C TYR A 257 -10.58 42.93 -2.45
N ASN A 258 -9.59 42.36 -3.16
CA ASN A 258 -9.20 42.89 -4.47
C ASN A 258 -10.31 42.66 -5.51
N ASP A 259 -10.42 43.58 -6.48
CA ASP A 259 -11.50 43.56 -7.48
C ASP A 259 -11.48 42.29 -8.32
N THR A 260 -10.30 41.73 -8.58
CA THR A 260 -10.14 40.47 -9.33
C THR A 260 -10.82 39.31 -8.61
N LEU A 261 -10.59 39.12 -7.30
CA LEU A 261 -11.24 38.06 -6.52
C LEU A 261 -12.75 38.30 -6.43
N VAL A 262 -13.17 39.53 -6.15
CA VAL A 262 -14.59 39.87 -6.06
C VAL A 262 -15.29 39.54 -7.39
N THR A 263 -14.68 39.91 -8.52
CA THR A 263 -15.20 39.59 -9.85
C THR A 263 -15.25 38.09 -10.10
N GLY A 264 -14.21 37.35 -9.72
CA GLY A 264 -14.17 35.89 -9.81
C GLY A 264 -15.31 35.22 -9.03
N ILE A 265 -15.55 35.68 -7.80
CA ILE A 265 -16.63 35.18 -6.95
C ILE A 265 -18.00 35.54 -7.54
N VAL A 266 -18.21 36.80 -7.95
CA VAL A 266 -19.50 37.26 -8.50
C VAL A 266 -19.87 36.51 -9.78
N ASN A 267 -18.89 36.16 -10.60
CA ASN A 267 -19.08 35.44 -11.86
C ASN A 267 -19.18 33.92 -11.71
N SER A 268 -18.97 33.39 -10.51
CA SER A 268 -19.08 31.94 -10.29
C SER A 268 -20.55 31.47 -10.34
N PRO A 269 -20.81 30.22 -10.77
CA PRO A 269 -22.15 29.66 -10.78
C PRO A 269 -22.79 29.71 -9.39
N ASN A 270 -24.11 29.88 -9.28
CA ASN A 270 -24.82 29.88 -7.99
C ASN A 270 -24.34 30.89 -6.94
N PHE A 271 -23.58 31.93 -7.30
CA PHE A 271 -23.04 32.95 -6.38
C PHE A 271 -24.01 33.45 -5.29
N ARG A 272 -25.30 33.65 -5.62
CA ARG A 272 -26.29 34.16 -4.65
C ARG A 272 -26.66 33.16 -3.54
N HIS A 273 -26.40 31.87 -3.76
CA HIS A 273 -26.79 30.76 -2.89
C HIS A 273 -25.58 29.99 -2.34
N SER A 274 -24.36 30.48 -2.59
CA SER A 274 -23.13 29.85 -2.13
C SER A 274 -22.37 30.77 -1.18
N ASP A 275 -21.72 30.16 -0.21
CA ASP A 275 -20.74 30.83 0.64
C ASP A 275 -19.36 30.66 0.03
N TYR A 276 -18.44 31.56 0.37
CA TYR A 276 -17.06 31.51 -0.09
C TYR A 276 -16.14 31.51 1.10
N VAL A 277 -15.13 30.65 1.07
CA VAL A 277 -14.16 30.52 2.16
C VAL A 277 -12.75 30.52 1.61
N PHE A 278 -11.83 31.07 2.37
CA PHE A 278 -10.42 30.80 2.23
C PHE A 278 -10.06 29.54 3.01
N LEU A 279 -9.47 28.59 2.32
CA LEU A 279 -8.72 27.49 2.91
C LEU A 279 -7.30 27.98 3.17
N ARG A 280 -6.86 27.96 4.42
CA ARG A 280 -5.57 28.52 4.85
C ARG A 280 -4.72 27.48 5.53
N GLN A 281 -3.46 27.42 5.15
CA GLN A 281 -2.48 26.56 5.81
C GLN A 281 -1.16 27.31 5.97
N ASP A 282 -0.77 27.53 7.23
CA ASP A 282 0.54 28.06 7.55
C ASP A 282 1.60 26.97 7.38
N CYS A 283 2.68 27.29 6.70
CA CYS A 283 3.80 26.40 6.45
C CYS A 283 5.11 27.10 6.87
N ARG A 284 6.15 26.33 7.20
CA ARG A 284 7.46 26.90 7.52
C ARG A 284 8.57 26.09 6.91
N ASP A 285 9.48 26.76 6.23
CA ASP A 285 10.82 26.26 5.96
C ASP A 285 11.69 26.62 7.16
N VAL A 286 11.97 25.60 7.98
CA VAL A 286 12.54 25.80 9.31
C VAL A 286 14.00 26.21 9.22
N LEU A 287 14.76 25.67 8.26
CA LEU A 287 16.20 25.91 8.16
C LEU A 287 16.52 27.23 7.46
N HIS A 288 15.64 27.70 6.57
CA HIS A 288 15.77 29.02 5.94
C HIS A 288 15.03 30.14 6.71
N ASP A 289 14.41 29.81 7.84
CA ASP A 289 13.61 30.72 8.66
C ASP A 289 12.54 31.50 7.87
N LYS A 290 11.78 30.79 7.03
CA LYS A 290 10.71 31.40 6.21
C LYS A 290 9.35 30.82 6.54
N ASN A 291 8.40 31.71 6.81
CA ASN A 291 6.98 31.35 6.97
C ASN A 291 6.25 31.56 5.64
N TYR A 292 5.38 30.63 5.33
CA TYR A 292 4.54 30.67 4.15
C TYR A 292 3.08 30.49 4.53
N LEU A 293 2.18 31.03 3.71
CA LEU A 293 0.75 30.79 3.83
C LEU A 293 0.21 30.32 2.47
N VAL A 294 -0.31 29.11 2.43
CA VAL A 294 -1.15 28.64 1.32
C VAL A 294 -2.56 29.14 1.56
N LYS A 295 -3.13 29.83 0.58
CA LYS A 295 -4.49 30.39 0.64
C LYS A 295 -5.26 30.02 -0.62
N LEU A 296 -6.24 29.13 -0.50
CA LEU A 296 -7.09 28.68 -1.60
C LEU A 296 -8.49 29.25 -1.45
N VAL A 297 -9.12 29.64 -2.56
CA VAL A 297 -10.50 30.13 -2.56
C VAL A 297 -11.42 28.99 -2.95
N VAL A 298 -12.44 28.75 -2.13
CA VAL A 298 -13.41 27.68 -2.35
C VAL A 298 -14.82 28.24 -2.23
N GLN A 299 -15.66 27.82 -3.16
CA GLN A 299 -17.10 27.98 -3.13
C GLN A 299 -17.72 26.81 -2.37
N VAL A 300 -18.55 27.12 -1.38
CA VAL A 300 -19.41 26.17 -0.66
C VAL A 300 -20.81 26.28 -1.27
N ASP A 301 -21.16 25.36 -2.17
CA ASP A 301 -22.44 25.36 -2.90
C ASP A 301 -23.36 24.21 -2.45
N PRO A 302 -24.43 24.49 -1.67
CA PRO A 302 -25.39 23.48 -1.24
C PRO A 302 -26.16 22.82 -2.38
N ALA A 303 -26.34 23.51 -3.50
CA ALA A 303 -27.10 23.04 -4.65
C ALA A 303 -26.27 22.18 -5.61
N ASN A 304 -24.95 22.21 -5.46
CA ASN A 304 -24.01 21.38 -6.20
C ASN A 304 -23.09 20.64 -5.22
N PRO A 305 -23.64 19.67 -4.44
CA PRO A 305 -22.83 18.78 -3.63
C PRO A 305 -21.94 18.00 -4.59
N ASP A 306 -20.67 18.36 -4.57
CA ASP A 306 -19.64 17.66 -5.31
C ASP A 306 -19.79 16.14 -5.09
N HIS A 307 -20.03 15.39 -6.17
CA HIS A 307 -20.45 13.98 -6.13
C HIS A 307 -19.35 13.01 -5.65
N LEU A 308 -18.27 13.51 -5.05
CA LEU A 308 -17.10 12.73 -4.62
C LEU A 308 -17.22 12.12 -3.21
N GLY A 309 -18.39 12.21 -2.57
CA GLY A 309 -18.75 11.35 -1.44
C GLY A 309 -18.06 11.64 -0.09
N GLU A 310 -16.93 12.36 -0.06
CA GLU A 310 -16.20 12.65 1.19
C GLU A 310 -16.15 14.14 1.56
N TYR A 311 -16.20 15.08 0.60
CA TYR A 311 -16.24 16.53 0.87
C TYR A 311 -17.54 17.11 0.33
N MET A 312 -18.55 17.19 1.19
CA MET A 312 -19.81 17.79 0.80
C MET A 312 -19.62 19.30 0.57
N PHE A 313 -19.93 19.76 -0.65
CA PHE A 313 -20.17 21.15 -1.06
C PHE A 313 -18.96 22.03 -1.47
N THR A 314 -17.71 21.57 -1.50
CA THR A 314 -16.56 22.46 -1.78
C THR A 314 -16.04 22.40 -3.23
N ASN A 315 -16.06 23.54 -3.94
CA ASN A 315 -15.49 23.71 -5.28
C ASN A 315 -14.37 24.77 -5.29
N PHE A 316 -13.17 24.45 -5.76
CA PHE A 316 -12.13 25.47 -5.97
C PHE A 316 -12.63 26.53 -6.95
N LEU A 317 -12.46 27.80 -6.59
CA LEU A 317 -12.84 28.90 -7.47
C LEU A 317 -11.98 28.84 -8.75
N PRO A 318 -12.57 28.75 -9.95
CA PRO A 318 -11.81 28.56 -11.18
C PRO A 318 -11.02 29.82 -11.52
N GLY A 319 -9.74 29.65 -11.91
CA GLY A 319 -8.83 30.74 -12.26
C GLY A 319 -7.71 30.94 -11.24
N SER A 320 -6.85 31.92 -11.48
CA SER A 320 -5.64 32.15 -10.68
C SER A 320 -5.90 32.91 -9.38
N PHE A 321 -6.76 32.35 -8.52
CA PHE A 321 -7.18 32.96 -7.25
C PHE A 321 -6.49 32.33 -6.04
N HIS A 322 -5.75 31.24 -6.22
CA HIS A 322 -5.04 30.56 -5.17
C HIS A 322 -3.61 31.10 -5.04
N LEU A 323 -3.14 31.21 -3.79
CA LEU A 323 -1.92 31.93 -3.47
C LEU A 323 -0.97 31.09 -2.62
N LEU A 324 0.32 31.27 -2.88
CA LEU A 324 1.39 31.04 -1.89
C LEU A 324 1.96 32.39 -1.50
N LEU A 325 1.88 32.71 -0.21
CA LEU A 325 2.39 33.96 0.34
C LEU A 325 3.63 33.71 1.21
N SER A 326 4.53 34.69 1.26
CA SER A 326 5.54 34.83 2.31
C SER A 326 5.26 36.16 2.99
N ASP A 327 4.79 36.12 4.23
CA ASP A 327 4.24 37.28 4.93
C ASP A 327 3.15 37.99 4.11
N ARG A 328 3.46 39.15 3.51
CA ARG A 328 2.56 39.93 2.67
C ARG A 328 2.85 39.79 1.17
N ASP A 329 3.98 39.19 0.81
CA ASP A 329 4.41 39.06 -0.58
C ASP A 329 3.78 37.84 -1.23
N THR A 330 3.27 38.02 -2.44
CA THR A 330 2.74 36.93 -3.24
C THR A 330 3.88 36.25 -3.98
N LEU A 331 4.19 35.02 -3.60
CA LEU A 331 5.22 34.22 -4.26
C LEU A 331 4.67 33.44 -5.44
N ALA A 332 3.43 32.95 -5.33
CA ALA A 332 2.77 32.22 -6.40
C ALA A 332 1.29 32.58 -6.52
N THR A 333 0.79 32.56 -7.76
CA THR A 333 -0.64 32.59 -8.09
C THR A 333 -0.94 31.39 -8.99
N PHE A 334 -2.02 30.67 -8.72
CA PHE A 334 -2.33 29.45 -9.46
C PHE A 334 -3.82 29.14 -9.49
N ALA A 335 -4.19 28.31 -10.46
CA ALA A 335 -5.49 27.68 -10.60
C ALA A 335 -5.42 26.21 -10.17
N ILE A 336 -6.53 25.67 -9.68
CA ILE A 336 -6.69 24.23 -9.41
C ILE A 336 -7.79 23.69 -10.32
N LEU A 337 -7.39 22.90 -11.30
CA LEU A 337 -8.29 22.16 -12.18
C LEU A 337 -8.52 20.77 -11.62
N ARG A 338 -9.70 20.20 -11.88
CA ARG A 338 -10.11 18.90 -11.36
C ARG A 338 -10.37 17.91 -12.48
N LYS A 339 -10.19 16.61 -12.21
CA LYS A 339 -10.48 15.50 -13.14
C LYS A 339 -9.87 15.73 -14.52
N VAL A 340 -8.56 15.94 -14.56
CA VAL A 340 -7.83 16.21 -15.79
C VAL A 340 -7.41 14.91 -16.43
N ALA A 341 -7.94 14.62 -17.63
CA ALA A 341 -7.59 13.44 -18.38
C ALA A 341 -6.14 13.49 -18.89
N GLY A 342 -5.38 12.44 -18.62
CA GLY A 342 -4.10 12.16 -19.26
C GLY A 342 -4.35 11.66 -20.68
N ARG A 343 -3.92 12.43 -21.69
CA ARG A 343 -4.23 12.12 -23.10
C ARG A 343 -3.49 10.88 -23.61
N GLU A 344 -2.25 10.68 -23.16
CA GLU A 344 -1.34 9.63 -23.66
C GLU A 344 -0.87 8.69 -22.54
N GLN A 345 -1.10 9.07 -21.28
CA GLN A 345 -0.68 8.32 -20.12
C GLN A 345 -1.61 7.12 -19.90
N LYS A 346 -1.00 5.95 -19.75
CA LYS A 346 -1.66 4.66 -19.58
C LYS A 346 -1.09 3.92 -18.38
N GLN A 347 -1.96 3.20 -17.68
CA GLN A 347 -1.61 2.28 -16.59
C GLN A 347 -1.91 0.84 -17.01
N TYR A 348 -1.09 -0.10 -16.53
CA TYR A 348 -1.21 -1.53 -16.83
C TYR A 348 -1.42 -2.33 -15.52
N PRO A 349 -2.68 -2.48 -15.06
CA PRO A 349 -2.98 -3.12 -13.77
C PRO A 349 -2.53 -4.57 -13.65
N GLY A 350 -2.49 -5.30 -14.77
CA GLY A 350 -2.00 -6.69 -14.83
C GLY A 350 -0.48 -6.82 -14.80
N ARG A 351 0.27 -5.72 -14.68
CA ARG A 351 1.73 -5.73 -14.63
C ARG A 351 2.15 -4.95 -13.38
N ILE A 352 2.53 -5.67 -12.33
CA ILE A 352 2.78 -5.12 -11.00
C ILE A 352 4.24 -5.31 -10.63
N TYR A 353 4.83 -4.33 -9.96
CA TYR A 353 6.23 -4.34 -9.53
C TYR A 353 6.40 -3.61 -8.18
N ASN A 354 7.62 -3.60 -7.65
CA ASN A 354 7.95 -2.97 -6.35
C ASN A 354 8.05 -1.43 -6.38
N GLY A 355 7.86 -0.77 -7.53
CA GLY A 355 8.02 0.69 -7.67
C GLY A 355 9.47 1.18 -7.75
N MET A 356 10.45 0.27 -7.78
CA MET A 356 11.88 0.57 -7.82
C MET A 356 12.56 0.06 -9.10
N ASP A 357 12.34 -1.22 -9.40
CA ASP A 357 13.00 -1.95 -10.48
C ASP A 357 12.01 -2.90 -11.17
N SER A 358 12.14 -3.02 -12.50
CA SER A 358 11.32 -3.94 -13.28
C SER A 358 11.71 -5.41 -13.09
N ALA A 359 12.83 -5.72 -12.42
CA ALA A 359 13.24 -7.11 -12.15
C ALA A 359 12.24 -7.82 -11.22
N SER A 360 11.48 -7.05 -10.46
CA SER A 360 10.41 -7.52 -9.58
C SER A 360 9.04 -7.67 -10.26
N LEU A 361 8.96 -7.53 -11.58
CA LEU A 361 7.70 -7.56 -12.32
C LEU A 361 6.96 -8.90 -12.18
N VAL A 362 5.68 -8.82 -11.82
CA VAL A 362 4.72 -9.91 -11.75
C VAL A 362 3.54 -9.59 -12.67
N GLU A 363 3.12 -10.58 -13.46
CA GLU A 363 1.96 -10.45 -14.32
C GLU A 363 0.73 -11.13 -13.72
N ILE A 364 -0.39 -10.40 -13.65
CA ILE A 364 -1.69 -10.92 -13.22
C ILE A 364 -2.57 -11.08 -14.46
N ALA A 365 -2.71 -12.32 -14.92
CA ALA A 365 -3.42 -12.65 -16.16
C ALA A 365 -4.90 -12.22 -16.17
N ALA A 366 -5.54 -12.07 -15.01
CA ALA A 366 -6.92 -11.62 -14.88
C ALA A 366 -7.13 -10.11 -15.17
N LEU A 367 -6.06 -9.30 -15.12
CA LEU A 367 -6.14 -7.83 -15.20
C LEU A 367 -5.52 -7.30 -16.51
N LYS A 368 -6.08 -7.68 -17.66
CA LYS A 368 -5.52 -7.31 -18.99
C LYS A 368 -5.91 -5.92 -19.48
N THR A 369 -6.94 -5.30 -18.89
CA THR A 369 -7.46 -4.01 -19.36
C THR A 369 -6.50 -2.88 -19.03
N VAL A 370 -6.07 -2.14 -20.05
CA VAL A 370 -5.28 -0.91 -19.90
C VAL A 370 -6.18 0.22 -19.41
N TRP A 371 -5.70 1.01 -18.45
CA TRP A 371 -6.47 2.14 -17.90
C TRP A 371 -5.92 3.47 -18.38
N ASP A 372 -6.82 4.39 -18.70
CA ASP A 372 -6.51 5.79 -18.92
C ASP A 372 -6.21 6.48 -17.59
N VAL A 373 -5.21 7.34 -17.59
CA VAL A 373 -4.88 8.14 -16.42
C VAL A 373 -5.83 9.32 -16.31
N ASN A 374 -6.40 9.50 -15.13
CA ASN A 374 -7.08 10.73 -14.75
C ASN A 374 -6.38 11.29 -13.52
N TYR A 375 -6.01 12.56 -13.57
CA TYR A 375 -5.49 13.29 -12.43
C TYR A 375 -6.66 13.91 -11.67
N ASP A 376 -6.73 13.70 -10.37
CA ASP A 376 -7.80 14.31 -9.56
C ASP A 376 -7.64 15.82 -9.55
N TYR A 377 -6.38 16.31 -9.50
CA TYR A 377 -6.05 17.72 -9.59
C TYR A 377 -4.88 18.01 -10.53
N LEU A 378 -4.97 19.17 -11.20
CA LEU A 378 -3.85 19.87 -11.83
C LEU A 378 -3.74 21.25 -11.20
N VAL A 379 -2.63 21.52 -10.54
CA VAL A 379 -2.26 22.86 -10.08
C VAL A 379 -1.45 23.51 -11.19
N ASP A 380 -1.89 24.64 -11.72
CA ASP A 380 -1.23 25.33 -12.83
C ASP A 380 -1.14 26.84 -12.54
N GLY A 381 0.05 27.41 -12.66
CA GLY A 381 0.25 28.81 -12.35
C GLY A 381 1.68 29.29 -12.48
N GLU A 382 2.00 30.33 -11.73
CA GLU A 382 3.30 30.98 -11.74
C GLU A 382 3.83 31.14 -10.32
N ILE A 383 5.11 30.84 -10.12
CA ILE A 383 5.85 31.04 -8.88
C ILE A 383 7.12 31.82 -9.18
N LEU A 384 7.28 32.99 -8.55
CA LEU A 384 8.44 33.87 -8.74
C LEU A 384 8.78 34.14 -10.23
N GLY A 385 7.79 34.43 -11.07
CA GLY A 385 8.02 34.66 -12.51
C GLY A 385 8.10 33.40 -13.38
N LYS A 386 8.05 32.20 -12.78
CA LYS A 386 8.27 30.92 -13.47
C LYS A 386 6.98 30.12 -13.51
N LYS A 387 6.60 29.64 -14.68
CA LYS A 387 5.43 28.78 -14.84
C LYS A 387 5.66 27.45 -14.13
N PHE A 388 4.70 26.95 -13.36
CA PHE A 388 4.79 25.64 -12.74
C PHE A 388 3.49 24.87 -12.95
N ARG A 389 3.60 23.53 -12.96
CA ARG A 389 2.45 22.62 -12.97
C ARG A 389 2.68 21.48 -12.00
N VAL A 390 1.65 21.09 -11.26
CA VAL A 390 1.64 19.90 -10.42
C VAL A 390 0.48 19.01 -10.84
N PHE A 391 0.79 17.84 -11.38
CA PHE A 391 -0.20 16.80 -11.61
C PHE A 391 -0.33 15.95 -10.34
N CYS A 392 -1.53 15.89 -9.78
CA CYS A 392 -1.88 15.09 -8.62
C CYS A 392 -2.69 13.88 -9.07
N GLY A 393 -2.14 12.68 -8.88
CA GLY A 393 -2.80 11.44 -9.25
C GLY A 393 -2.49 10.31 -8.27
N GLY A 394 -2.83 9.08 -8.69
CA GLY A 394 -2.77 7.90 -7.83
C GLY A 394 -3.85 7.93 -6.74
N ALA A 395 -4.08 6.78 -6.09
CA ALA A 395 -5.10 6.68 -5.04
C ALA A 395 -4.86 7.70 -3.92
N GLY A 396 -5.86 8.53 -3.62
CA GLY A 396 -5.79 9.56 -2.59
C GLY A 396 -4.74 10.62 -2.87
N ASN A 397 -4.52 10.95 -4.14
CA ASN A 397 -3.60 12.00 -4.59
C ASN A 397 -2.14 11.81 -4.17
N ARG A 398 -1.72 10.55 -3.97
CA ARG A 398 -0.40 10.23 -3.42
C ARG A 398 0.75 10.38 -4.39
N LEU A 399 0.51 10.53 -5.69
CA LEU A 399 1.55 10.68 -6.71
C LEU A 399 1.54 12.10 -7.27
N LYS A 400 2.69 12.78 -7.19
CA LYS A 400 2.88 14.15 -7.69
C LYS A 400 3.94 14.19 -8.77
N GLN A 401 3.62 14.80 -9.92
CA GLN A 401 4.61 15.21 -10.92
C GLN A 401 4.70 16.72 -10.94
N ILE A 402 5.87 17.25 -10.61
CA ILE A 402 6.11 18.69 -10.49
C ILE A 402 6.94 19.15 -11.68
N TYR A 403 6.41 20.13 -12.41
CA TYR A 403 7.04 20.77 -13.55
C TYR A 403 7.33 22.24 -13.25
N LEU A 404 8.48 22.72 -13.71
CA LEU A 404 8.83 24.13 -13.70
C LEU A 404 9.32 24.54 -15.10
N ASN A 405 8.76 25.63 -15.65
CA ASN A 405 8.99 26.09 -17.02
C ASN A 405 8.87 24.98 -18.07
N GLY A 406 7.88 24.10 -17.89
CA GLY A 406 7.62 22.96 -18.79
C GLY A 406 8.56 21.76 -18.62
N LYS A 407 9.60 21.85 -17.77
CA LYS A 407 10.51 20.75 -17.48
C LYS A 407 10.06 19.99 -16.24
N LEU A 408 10.11 18.66 -16.28
CA LEU A 408 9.88 17.84 -15.09
C LEU A 408 11.04 18.05 -14.12
N VAL A 409 10.74 18.44 -12.89
CA VAL A 409 11.77 18.71 -11.86
C VAL A 409 11.72 17.70 -10.72
N CYS A 410 10.56 17.11 -10.45
CA CYS A 410 10.39 16.14 -9.37
C CYS A 410 9.21 15.21 -9.62
N ILE A 411 9.37 13.93 -9.28
CA ILE A 411 8.27 12.99 -9.07
C ILE A 411 8.32 12.54 -7.61
N ALA A 412 7.21 12.66 -6.91
CA ALA A 412 7.12 12.36 -5.49
C ALA A 412 5.92 11.48 -5.15
N GLN A 413 6.10 10.58 -4.19
CA GLN A 413 5.06 9.75 -3.59
C GLN A 413 4.79 10.22 -2.15
N GLY A 414 3.54 10.39 -1.76
CA GLY A 414 3.09 10.78 -0.41
C GLY A 414 1.77 11.57 -0.46
N LYS A 415 1.05 11.67 0.67
CA LYS A 415 -0.27 12.37 0.71
C LYS A 415 -0.12 13.87 1.00
N PHE A 416 0.32 14.23 2.21
CA PHE A 416 0.46 15.62 2.69
C PHE A 416 1.91 16.04 2.92
N THR A 417 2.83 15.13 2.66
CA THR A 417 4.26 15.34 2.66
C THR A 417 4.83 14.29 1.71
N PRO A 418 5.89 14.60 0.95
CA PRO A 418 6.57 13.57 0.19
C PRO A 418 7.13 12.52 1.16
N GLU A 419 6.83 11.25 0.96
CA GLU A 419 7.43 10.11 1.66
C GLU A 419 8.75 9.71 0.99
N VAL A 420 8.75 9.70 -0.34
CA VAL A 420 9.92 9.45 -1.20
C VAL A 420 9.77 10.25 -2.50
N PHE A 421 10.88 10.72 -3.05
CA PHE A 421 10.87 11.44 -4.32
C PHE A 421 12.16 11.28 -5.12
N VAL A 422 12.07 11.56 -6.41
CA VAL A 422 13.18 11.61 -7.37
C VAL A 422 13.26 13.03 -7.92
N VAL A 423 14.45 13.63 -7.83
CA VAL A 423 14.75 14.97 -8.36
C VAL A 423 15.38 14.83 -9.74
N PHE A 424 14.85 15.58 -10.70
CA PHE A 424 15.35 15.63 -12.08
C PHE A 424 16.14 16.91 -12.38
N ASP A 425 15.95 17.95 -11.57
CA ASP A 425 16.71 19.20 -11.64
C ASP A 425 17.25 19.55 -10.26
N ALA A 426 18.48 19.11 -9.97
CA ALA A 426 19.17 19.40 -8.72
C ALA A 426 19.74 20.83 -8.65
N THR A 427 19.59 21.63 -9.72
CA THR A 427 20.09 23.02 -9.75
C THR A 427 19.08 24.02 -9.19
N LEU A 428 17.82 23.59 -8.94
CA LEU A 428 16.84 24.44 -8.27
C LEU A 428 17.31 24.78 -6.86
N SER A 429 17.13 26.04 -6.46
CA SER A 429 17.46 26.44 -5.10
C SER A 429 16.60 25.67 -4.08
N PRO A 430 17.15 25.31 -2.92
CA PRO A 430 16.38 24.60 -1.89
C PRO A 430 15.09 25.32 -1.51
N VAL A 431 15.14 26.65 -1.38
CA VAL A 431 13.97 27.50 -1.08
C VAL A 431 12.86 27.34 -2.13
N LEU A 432 13.19 27.39 -3.43
CA LEU A 432 12.19 27.25 -4.49
C LEU A 432 11.63 25.83 -4.53
N PHE A 433 12.49 24.82 -4.35
CA PHE A 433 12.05 23.43 -4.27
C PHE A 433 11.08 23.20 -3.10
N ASN A 434 11.41 23.76 -1.93
CA ASN A 434 10.57 23.73 -0.74
C ASN A 434 9.20 24.41 -0.97
N GLN A 435 9.17 25.55 -1.66
CA GLN A 435 7.92 26.22 -2.04
C GLN A 435 7.06 25.38 -3.00
N LEU A 436 7.68 24.73 -3.98
CA LEU A 436 6.97 23.80 -4.88
C LEU A 436 6.39 22.60 -4.13
N LEU A 437 7.13 22.04 -3.16
CA LEU A 437 6.63 20.96 -2.32
C LEU A 437 5.47 21.41 -1.44
N ILE A 438 5.52 22.62 -0.85
CA ILE A 438 4.42 23.19 -0.08
C ILE A 438 3.15 23.29 -0.92
N VAL A 439 3.24 23.79 -2.15
CA VAL A 439 2.09 23.87 -3.05
C VAL A 439 1.59 22.47 -3.43
N ALA A 440 2.49 21.54 -3.76
CA ALA A 440 2.12 20.20 -4.21
C ALA A 440 1.48 19.32 -3.12
N PHE A 441 1.87 19.51 -1.86
CA PHE A 441 1.48 18.65 -0.73
C PHE A 441 0.62 19.37 0.32
N ASN A 442 0.06 20.53 0.00
CA ASN A 442 -0.87 21.21 0.90
C ASN A 442 -2.06 20.29 1.23
N ARG A 443 -2.63 20.46 2.43
CA ARG A 443 -3.64 19.55 2.99
C ARG A 443 -5.01 19.63 2.31
N PHE A 444 -5.20 20.54 1.35
CA PHE A 444 -6.48 20.71 0.66
C PHE A 444 -6.56 19.93 -0.66
N LEU A 445 -5.45 19.30 -1.09
CA LEU A 445 -5.41 18.42 -2.27
C LEU A 445 -5.60 16.95 -1.85
N GLU A 446 -6.75 16.65 -1.25
CA GLU A 446 -7.13 15.31 -0.78
C GLU A 446 -7.75 14.42 -1.87
#